data_AF-A0A6P2ACF0-F1
#
_entry.id   AF-A0A6P2ACF0-F1
#
_cell.length_a   1.000
_cell.length_b   1.000
_cell.length_c   1.000
_cell.angle_alpha   90.00
_cell.angle_beta   90.00
_cell.angle_gamma   90.00
#
_symmetry.space_group_name_H-M   'P 1'
#
loop_
_entity.id
_entity.type
_entity.pdbx_description
1 polymer ?
#
loop_
_entity_poly.entity_id
_entity_poly.type
_entity_poly.pdbx_seq_one_letter_code
_entity_poly.pdbx_strand_id
1 'polypeptide(L)'
;MDNSFSQQFDFSSTTNSSNQIGSALLQAQNQLEGFLTSSNASQQLDSIYDITDLTAKQELIENGLAQFDLPEVRILANEVMQGAFGAYSQVRNEIYIAKSLLESERDDLLLKDVLLEEMGHYLDTLLNPQGDSPGDEGELLKNIVNGNNLEPTELDRIRQENDWTQITVDNTSIWVEQDNTLSSARNLGNISGSAMNVNNGYVGRSDPNDYFRFYIDGTGSFSLSLTGMTADADVQLLNSSGSVIDRGTNGGSRSESISRTLSSGTYYVRVYSFGGANTRYNLSLRHNGTIYDAGNSMSYARDFGDVSRGATRNITNRIGRSDTNDYYRFYLTSTGTVSVGISRMSADADLELRSATGWIASSTRAGSAPDSISRTLSPGTYYARVYPHGSANTSYRLDLSVR
;
A
#
# COMPACT_ATOMS: atom_id res chain seq x y z
N MET A 1 -45.76 25.22 16.49
CA MET A 1 -45.37 23.87 16.92
C MET A 1 -43.87 23.87 16.99
N ASP A 2 -43.39 23.33 18.10
CA ASP A 2 -42.13 23.64 18.77
C ASP A 2 -40.91 23.17 17.97
N ASN A 3 -39.90 24.03 17.84
CA ASN A 3 -38.58 23.69 17.30
C ASN A 3 -37.62 23.77 18.49
N SER A 4 -37.35 22.63 19.14
CA SER A 4 -36.34 22.54 20.19
C SER A 4 -35.49 21.29 20.00
N PHE A 5 -34.34 21.47 19.37
CA PHE A 5 -33.19 20.59 19.56
C PHE A 5 -32.20 21.35 20.44
N SER A 6 -32.17 21.01 21.72
CA SER A 6 -31.14 21.45 22.66
C SER A 6 -30.59 20.24 23.37
N GLN A 7 -29.41 19.78 22.96
CA GLN A 7 -28.56 18.92 23.80
C GLN A 7 -27.44 19.76 24.40
N GLN A 8 -27.24 19.57 25.69
CA GLN A 8 -26.43 20.35 26.60
C GLN A 8 -25.01 19.78 26.61
N PHE A 9 -24.00 20.56 26.23
CA PHE A 9 -22.59 20.13 26.22
C PHE A 9 -21.75 20.94 27.21
N ASP A 10 -20.84 20.26 27.91
CA ASP A 10 -19.88 20.82 28.88
C ASP A 10 -18.58 21.23 28.17
N PHE A 11 -18.00 22.37 28.54
CA PHE A 11 -17.02 23.16 27.77
C PHE A 11 -15.64 23.20 28.45
N SER A 12 -14.56 22.81 27.73
CA SER A 12 -13.27 23.53 27.81
C SER A 12 -12.12 23.09 26.87
N SER A 13 -12.20 21.99 26.10
CA SER A 13 -11.24 21.74 24.98
C SER A 13 -11.79 20.82 23.87
N THR A 14 -12.83 20.06 24.19
CA THR A 14 -13.64 19.23 23.29
C THR A 14 -14.54 20.04 22.35
N THR A 15 -14.84 21.30 22.69
CA THR A 15 -15.89 22.07 22.03
C THR A 15 -15.53 22.62 20.66
N ASN A 16 -14.26 22.91 20.39
CA ASN A 16 -13.86 23.36 19.06
C ASN A 16 -13.84 22.18 18.07
N SER A 17 -13.28 21.03 18.46
CA SER A 17 -13.27 19.83 17.60
C SER A 17 -14.67 19.26 17.39
N SER A 18 -15.53 19.22 18.43
CA SER A 18 -16.93 18.80 18.27
C SER A 18 -17.74 19.74 17.39
N ASN A 19 -17.52 21.06 17.47
CA ASN A 19 -18.17 22.02 16.57
C ASN A 19 -17.65 21.90 15.13
N GLN A 20 -16.35 21.64 14.95
CA GLN A 20 -15.74 21.45 13.63
C GLN A 20 -16.28 20.18 12.95
N ILE A 21 -16.31 19.04 13.67
CA ILE A 21 -16.88 17.79 13.17
C ILE A 21 -18.36 17.97 12.87
N GLY A 22 -19.14 18.55 13.80
CA GLY A 22 -20.56 18.79 13.58
C GLY A 22 -20.82 19.65 12.35
N SER A 23 -20.00 20.68 12.12
CA SER A 23 -20.11 21.51 10.92
C SER A 23 -19.71 20.77 9.64
N ALA A 24 -18.62 19.99 9.66
CA ALA A 24 -18.15 19.24 8.50
C ALA A 24 -19.11 18.11 8.14
N LEU A 25 -19.66 17.40 9.13
CA LEU A 25 -20.66 16.36 8.94
C LEU A 25 -21.94 16.95 8.35
N LEU A 26 -22.43 18.07 8.86
CA LEU A 26 -23.58 18.75 8.29
C LEU A 26 -23.32 19.18 6.83
N GLN A 27 -22.11 19.64 6.51
CA GLN A 27 -21.74 19.97 5.14
C GLN A 27 -21.70 18.74 4.23
N ALA A 28 -21.12 17.61 4.69
CA ALA A 28 -21.11 16.34 3.95
C ALA A 28 -22.54 15.84 3.69
N GLN A 29 -23.40 15.84 4.72
CA GLN A 29 -24.81 15.46 4.63
C GLN A 29 -25.58 16.35 3.64
N ASN A 30 -25.42 17.67 3.73
CA ASN A 30 -26.07 18.59 2.78
C ASN A 30 -25.59 18.38 1.34
N GLN A 31 -24.31 18.10 1.14
CA GLN A 31 -23.75 17.82 -0.18
C GLN A 31 -24.34 16.52 -0.75
N LEU A 32 -24.43 15.47 0.07
CA LEU A 32 -25.03 14.19 -0.31
C LEU A 32 -26.52 14.32 -0.62
N GLU A 33 -27.28 15.07 0.19
CA GLU A 33 -28.69 15.39 -0.09
C GLU A 33 -28.86 16.16 -1.42
N GLY A 34 -27.94 17.10 -1.70
CA GLY A 34 -27.88 17.78 -2.99
C GLY A 34 -27.67 16.81 -4.16
N PHE A 35 -26.82 15.79 -3.98
CA PHE A 35 -26.65 14.72 -4.95
C PHE A 35 -27.90 13.85 -5.10
N LEU A 36 -28.51 13.41 -3.99
CA LEU A 36 -29.67 12.51 -4.00
C LEU A 36 -30.92 13.15 -4.66
N THR A 37 -31.03 14.48 -4.58
CA THR A 37 -32.12 15.24 -5.24
C THR A 37 -31.85 15.56 -6.72
N SER A 38 -30.70 15.17 -7.26
CA SER A 38 -30.35 15.38 -8.67
C SER A 38 -31.13 14.43 -9.61
N SER A 39 -31.39 14.86 -10.84
CA SER A 39 -32.19 14.08 -11.80
C SER A 39 -31.54 12.76 -12.23
N ASN A 40 -30.23 12.61 -12.04
CA ASN A 40 -29.44 11.45 -12.40
C ASN A 40 -28.97 10.63 -11.19
N ALA A 41 -29.35 11.01 -9.96
CA ALA A 41 -28.94 10.35 -8.72
C ALA A 41 -29.10 8.83 -8.78
N SER A 42 -30.29 8.35 -9.19
CA SER A 42 -30.58 6.92 -9.29
C SER A 42 -29.64 6.17 -10.25
N GLN A 43 -29.28 6.76 -11.39
CA GLN A 43 -28.34 6.18 -12.36
C GLN A 43 -26.90 6.24 -11.87
N GLN A 44 -26.53 7.29 -11.13
CA GLN A 44 -25.20 7.42 -10.56
C GLN A 44 -24.99 6.44 -9.41
N LEU A 45 -26.00 6.21 -8.57
CA LEU A 45 -25.98 5.15 -7.56
C LEU A 45 -25.77 3.77 -8.20
N ASP A 46 -26.44 3.46 -9.32
CA ASP A 46 -26.20 2.20 -10.06
C ASP A 46 -24.78 2.08 -10.66
N SER A 47 -24.06 3.20 -10.80
CA SER A 47 -22.69 3.21 -11.31
C SER A 47 -21.62 3.12 -10.23
N ILE A 48 -22.03 3.38 -8.98
CA ILE A 48 -21.19 3.35 -7.78
C ILE A 48 -21.32 1.97 -7.11
N TYR A 49 -22.55 1.51 -6.92
CA TYR A 49 -22.88 0.37 -6.07
C TYR A 49 -23.47 -0.80 -6.87
N ASP A 50 -23.16 -2.02 -6.44
CA ASP A 50 -23.78 -3.26 -6.94
C ASP A 50 -25.12 -3.53 -6.22
N ILE A 51 -26.04 -2.56 -6.27
CA ILE A 51 -27.26 -2.48 -5.45
C ILE A 51 -28.11 -3.76 -5.49
N THR A 52 -28.38 -4.31 -4.30
CA THR A 52 -29.22 -5.50 -4.09
C THR A 52 -30.56 -5.17 -3.44
N ASP A 53 -30.66 -4.10 -2.65
CA ASP A 53 -31.90 -3.61 -2.05
C ASP A 53 -32.48 -2.41 -2.82
N LEU A 54 -33.34 -2.72 -3.80
CA LEU A 54 -34.02 -1.71 -4.60
C LEU A 54 -35.07 -0.90 -3.81
N THR A 55 -35.57 -1.43 -2.69
CA THR A 55 -36.51 -0.71 -1.84
C THR A 55 -35.78 0.36 -1.03
N ALA A 56 -34.64 0.01 -0.43
CA ALA A 56 -33.77 0.98 0.24
C ALA A 56 -33.30 2.07 -0.74
N LYS A 57 -32.92 1.70 -1.97
CA LYS A 57 -32.58 2.66 -3.02
C LYS A 57 -33.73 3.63 -3.31
N GLN A 58 -34.95 3.12 -3.46
CA GLN A 58 -36.13 3.94 -3.73
C GLN A 58 -36.41 4.90 -2.58
N GLU A 59 -36.36 4.41 -1.33
CA GLU A 59 -36.57 5.21 -0.14
C GLU A 59 -35.52 6.32 0.01
N LEU A 60 -34.25 6.01 -0.27
CA LEU A 60 -33.14 6.97 -0.26
C LEU A 60 -33.31 8.08 -1.30
N ILE A 61 -33.76 7.75 -2.52
CA ILE A 61 -34.00 8.74 -3.57
C ILE A 61 -35.25 9.60 -3.27
N GLU A 62 -36.30 9.01 -2.70
CA GLU A 62 -37.57 9.72 -2.45
C GLU A 62 -37.51 10.59 -1.19
N ASN A 63 -36.83 10.13 -0.14
CA ASN A 63 -36.89 10.73 1.18
C ASN A 63 -35.54 11.24 1.71
N GLY A 64 -34.45 11.04 0.96
CA GLY A 64 -33.11 11.43 1.39
C GLY A 64 -32.61 10.61 2.57
N LEU A 65 -31.73 11.18 3.38
CA LEU A 65 -31.09 10.53 4.52
C LEU A 65 -31.98 10.46 5.77
N ALA A 66 -33.05 11.26 5.82
CA ALA A 66 -33.81 11.51 7.05
C ALA A 66 -34.55 10.30 7.64
N GLN A 67 -34.79 9.24 6.84
CA GLN A 67 -35.47 8.02 7.30
C GLN A 67 -34.51 6.97 7.85
N PHE A 68 -33.19 7.18 7.71
CA PHE A 68 -32.19 6.18 8.05
C PHE A 68 -31.45 6.50 9.34
N ASP A 69 -31.00 5.44 10.02
CA ASP A 69 -30.16 5.56 11.21
C ASP A 69 -28.73 5.87 10.79
N LEU A 70 -28.37 7.15 10.79
CA LEU A 70 -27.06 7.61 10.36
C LEU A 70 -25.98 7.21 11.36
N PRO A 71 -24.76 6.91 10.89
CA PRO A 71 -23.68 6.45 11.75
C PRO A 71 -23.22 7.54 12.72
N GLU A 72 -22.83 7.12 13.93
CA GLU A 72 -22.18 8.01 14.90
C GLU A 72 -20.73 8.27 14.51
N VAL A 73 -20.23 9.49 14.73
CA VAL A 73 -18.83 9.85 14.45
C VAL A 73 -18.00 9.78 15.73
N ARG A 74 -16.92 8.98 15.71
CA ARG A 74 -16.00 8.78 16.82
C ARG A 74 -14.56 9.12 16.45
N ILE A 75 -13.85 9.80 17.35
CA ILE A 75 -12.45 10.16 17.14
C ILE A 75 -11.54 9.06 17.67
N LEU A 76 -10.61 8.57 16.85
CA LEU A 76 -9.61 7.60 17.25
C LEU A 76 -8.19 8.17 17.17
N ALA A 77 -7.28 7.59 17.95
CA ALA A 77 -5.86 7.91 17.87
C ALA A 77 -5.29 7.45 16.51
N ASN A 78 -4.35 8.21 15.95
CA ASN A 78 -3.80 7.94 14.62
C ASN A 78 -3.16 6.55 14.52
N GLU A 79 -2.59 6.06 15.62
CA GLU A 79 -1.99 4.73 15.70
C GLU A 79 -3.04 3.61 15.57
N VAL A 80 -4.25 3.84 16.07
CA VAL A 80 -5.38 2.90 15.92
C VAL A 80 -5.89 2.90 14.49
N MET A 81 -5.91 4.09 13.86
CA MET A 81 -6.31 4.26 12.46
C MET A 81 -5.27 3.74 11.46
N GLN A 82 -4.09 3.32 11.91
CA GLN A 82 -3.04 2.73 11.07
C GLN A 82 -2.62 3.61 9.87
N GLY A 83 -2.80 4.93 9.99
CA GLY A 83 -2.46 5.92 8.95
C GLY A 83 -3.63 6.39 8.09
N ALA A 84 -4.80 5.75 8.18
CA ALA A 84 -6.04 6.20 7.55
C ALA A 84 -6.58 7.49 8.20
N PHE A 85 -7.32 8.27 7.43
CA PHE A 85 -7.98 9.50 7.92
C PHE A 85 -9.42 9.25 8.36
N GLY A 86 -10.15 8.42 7.63
CA GLY A 86 -11.48 7.92 7.98
C GLY A 86 -11.50 6.39 8.10
N ALA A 87 -12.57 5.87 8.68
CA ALA A 87 -12.96 4.47 8.56
C ALA A 87 -14.44 4.29 8.89
N TYR A 88 -15.13 3.34 8.26
CA TYR A 88 -16.52 3.01 8.57
C TYR A 88 -16.65 1.55 9.01
N SER A 89 -17.46 1.30 10.04
CA SER A 89 -17.77 -0.05 10.50
C SER A 89 -19.25 -0.36 10.38
N GLN A 90 -19.60 -1.25 9.45
CA GLN A 90 -20.95 -1.81 9.33
C GLN A 90 -21.47 -2.43 10.63
N VAL A 91 -20.60 -3.16 11.36
CA VAL A 91 -20.99 -3.92 12.55
C VAL A 91 -21.41 -3.01 13.71
N ARG A 92 -20.85 -1.80 13.77
CA ARG A 92 -21.13 -0.83 14.83
C ARG A 92 -21.97 0.36 14.36
N ASN A 93 -22.17 0.52 13.06
CA ASN A 93 -22.73 1.73 12.46
C ASN A 93 -22.00 3.00 12.96
N GLU A 94 -20.67 2.96 12.93
CA GLU A 94 -19.80 4.03 13.42
C GLU A 94 -18.83 4.47 12.32
N ILE A 95 -18.67 5.79 12.15
CA ILE A 95 -17.59 6.42 11.39
C ILE A 95 -16.48 6.80 12.37
N TYR A 96 -15.25 6.38 12.10
CA TYR A 96 -14.07 6.74 12.84
C TYR A 96 -13.24 7.78 12.10
N ILE A 97 -12.82 8.82 12.81
CA ILE A 97 -11.99 9.90 12.26
C ILE A 97 -10.67 9.94 13.01
N ALA A 98 -9.57 10.02 12.27
CA ALA A 98 -8.23 10.15 12.84
C ALA A 98 -8.08 11.49 13.55
N LYS A 99 -7.57 11.46 14.79
CA LYS A 99 -7.34 12.66 15.60
C LYS A 99 -6.51 13.74 14.89
N SER A 100 -5.58 13.35 14.01
CA SER A 100 -4.76 14.29 13.23
C SER A 100 -5.54 15.21 12.29
N LEU A 101 -6.79 14.87 11.95
CA LEU A 101 -7.66 15.75 11.15
C LEU A 101 -8.17 16.96 11.93
N LEU A 102 -8.06 16.94 13.25
CA LEU A 102 -8.61 17.95 14.16
C LEU A 102 -7.52 18.86 14.77
N GLU A 103 -6.27 18.67 14.36
CA GLU A 103 -5.14 19.51 14.79
C GLU A 103 -5.14 20.82 13.99
N SER A 104 -4.94 21.95 14.68
CA SER A 104 -5.07 23.30 14.10
C SER A 104 -4.16 23.49 12.88
N GLU A 105 -4.70 24.15 11.84
CA GLU A 105 -4.12 24.39 10.49
C GLU A 105 -4.55 23.38 9.38
N ARG A 106 -5.41 22.41 9.68
CA ARG A 106 -6.03 21.54 8.66
C ARG A 106 -7.28 22.19 8.05
N ASP A 107 -7.53 21.90 6.77
CA ASP A 107 -8.62 22.43 5.95
C ASP A 107 -9.94 21.73 6.31
N ASP A 108 -10.97 22.48 6.74
CA ASP A 108 -12.30 21.94 7.04
C ASP A 108 -12.90 21.15 5.87
N LEU A 109 -12.44 21.41 4.65
CA LEU A 109 -12.85 20.68 3.45
C LEU A 109 -12.30 19.25 3.39
N LEU A 110 -11.12 18.99 3.96
CA LEU A 110 -10.58 17.63 4.06
C LEU A 110 -11.43 16.77 4.99
N LEU A 111 -11.78 17.30 6.17
CA LEU A 111 -12.63 16.57 7.11
C LEU A 111 -14.02 16.28 6.51
N LYS A 112 -14.57 17.24 5.75
CA LYS A 112 -15.84 17.05 5.03
C LYS A 112 -15.73 15.97 3.95
N ASP A 113 -14.65 15.96 3.17
CA ASP A 113 -14.44 14.95 2.10
C ASP A 113 -14.26 13.54 2.70
N VAL A 114 -13.50 13.40 3.79
CA VAL A 114 -13.39 12.13 4.54
C VAL A 114 -14.77 11.69 5.05
N LEU A 115 -15.52 12.56 5.72
CA LEU A 115 -16.86 12.20 6.20
C LEU A 115 -17.81 11.81 5.07
N LEU A 116 -17.70 12.43 3.89
CA LEU A 116 -18.52 12.11 2.72
C LEU A 116 -18.18 10.73 2.14
N GLU A 117 -16.90 10.35 2.13
CA GLU A 117 -16.43 9.01 1.75
C GLU A 117 -16.95 7.94 2.70
N GLU A 118 -16.83 8.16 4.01
CA GLU A 118 -17.33 7.23 5.02
C GLU A 118 -18.86 7.09 5.01
N MET A 119 -19.57 8.16 4.65
CA MET A 119 -21.00 8.08 4.37
C MET A 119 -21.30 7.26 3.11
N GLY A 120 -20.39 7.19 2.14
CA GLY A 120 -20.48 6.34 0.97
C GLY A 120 -20.43 4.84 1.30
N HIS A 121 -19.52 4.42 2.17
CA HIS A 121 -19.49 3.04 2.69
C HIS A 121 -20.73 2.71 3.52
N TYR A 122 -21.22 3.67 4.32
CA TYR A 122 -22.52 3.51 4.99
C TYR A 122 -23.66 3.28 4.00
N LEU A 123 -23.73 4.06 2.91
CA LEU A 123 -24.73 3.86 1.87
C LEU A 123 -24.59 2.51 1.18
N ASP A 124 -23.37 2.00 0.97
CA ASP A 124 -23.21 0.64 0.45
C ASP A 124 -23.89 -0.37 1.37
N THR A 125 -23.64 -0.31 2.67
CA THR A 125 -24.25 -1.25 3.62
C THR A 125 -25.77 -1.14 3.71
N LEU A 126 -26.32 0.05 3.45
CA LEU A 126 -27.75 0.29 3.36
C LEU A 126 -28.36 -0.33 2.08
N LEU A 127 -27.68 -0.16 0.95
CA LEU A 127 -28.13 -0.60 -0.38
C LEU A 127 -27.79 -2.07 -0.66
N ASN A 128 -26.84 -2.63 0.09
CA ASN A 128 -26.28 -3.96 -0.02
C ASN A 128 -26.17 -4.66 1.35
N PRO A 129 -27.28 -4.89 2.08
CA PRO A 129 -27.25 -5.38 3.46
C PRO A 129 -26.64 -6.79 3.65
N GLN A 130 -26.37 -7.53 2.58
CA GLN A 130 -25.75 -8.86 2.59
C GLN A 130 -24.50 -8.95 1.70
N GLY A 131 -24.02 -7.81 1.21
CA GLY A 131 -22.93 -7.73 0.24
C GLY A 131 -22.04 -6.52 0.52
N ASP A 132 -21.06 -6.38 -0.38
CA ASP A 132 -20.06 -5.33 -0.42
C ASP A 132 -19.89 -5.00 -1.90
N SER A 133 -20.03 -3.75 -2.29
CA SER A 133 -19.72 -3.33 -3.65
C SER A 133 -18.22 -3.51 -3.91
N PRO A 134 -17.79 -4.05 -5.07
CA PRO A 134 -16.36 -4.22 -5.33
C PRO A 134 -15.65 -2.88 -5.49
N GLY A 135 -14.54 -2.72 -4.78
CA GLY A 135 -13.70 -1.53 -4.90
C GLY A 135 -13.79 -0.67 -3.65
N ASP A 136 -13.50 0.61 -3.83
CA ASP A 136 -13.68 1.67 -2.84
C ASP A 136 -14.84 2.56 -3.30
N GLU A 137 -16.05 2.09 -3.08
CA GLU A 137 -17.28 2.76 -3.46
C GLU A 137 -17.53 4.04 -2.65
N GLY A 138 -16.97 4.13 -1.44
CA GLY A 138 -16.91 5.34 -0.64
C GLY A 138 -16.16 6.45 -1.38
N GLU A 139 -14.95 6.17 -1.85
CA GLU A 139 -14.15 7.12 -2.61
C GLU A 139 -14.83 7.46 -3.95
N LEU A 140 -15.41 6.47 -4.63
CA LEU A 140 -16.11 6.68 -5.90
C LEU A 140 -17.32 7.62 -5.71
N LEU A 141 -18.11 7.41 -4.66
CA LEU A 141 -19.22 8.29 -4.29
C LEU A 141 -18.71 9.70 -3.99
N LYS A 142 -17.72 9.86 -3.10
CA LYS A 142 -17.12 11.17 -2.77
C LYS A 142 -16.74 11.93 -4.02
N ASN A 143 -16.07 11.30 -4.98
CA ASN A 143 -15.64 11.94 -6.22
C ASN A 143 -16.81 12.36 -7.12
N ILE A 144 -17.82 11.50 -7.27
CA ILE A 144 -19.01 11.82 -8.07
C ILE A 144 -19.82 12.96 -7.43
N VAL A 145 -20.03 12.92 -6.12
CA VAL A 145 -20.78 13.92 -5.36
C VAL A 145 -20.08 15.29 -5.35
N ASN A 146 -18.75 15.29 -5.32
CA ASN A 146 -17.95 16.52 -5.45
C ASN A 146 -17.82 17.00 -6.91
N GLY A 147 -18.29 16.24 -7.90
CA GLY A 147 -18.20 16.59 -9.32
C GLY A 147 -16.78 16.50 -9.89
N ASN A 148 -15.92 15.68 -9.28
CA ASN A 148 -14.56 15.45 -9.74
C ASN A 148 -14.56 14.63 -11.04
N ASN A 149 -13.72 15.01 -11.99
CA ASN A 149 -13.53 14.26 -13.22
C ASN A 149 -12.43 13.21 -13.04
N LEU A 150 -12.82 11.94 -12.94
CA LEU A 150 -11.90 10.81 -12.82
C LEU A 150 -11.39 10.37 -14.19
N GLU A 151 -10.07 10.27 -14.33
CA GLU A 151 -9.45 9.66 -15.52
C GLU A 151 -9.73 8.14 -15.52
N PRO A 152 -9.79 7.47 -16.69
CA PRO A 152 -10.12 6.04 -16.76
C PRO A 152 -9.21 5.16 -15.89
N THR A 153 -7.92 5.48 -15.82
CA THR A 153 -6.96 4.74 -14.98
C THR A 153 -7.23 4.90 -13.49
N GLU A 154 -7.79 6.05 -13.08
CA GLU A 154 -8.13 6.32 -11.69
C GLU A 154 -9.44 5.63 -11.31
N LEU A 155 -10.43 5.66 -12.21
CA LEU A 155 -11.65 4.88 -12.04
C LEU A 155 -11.35 3.38 -11.95
N ASP A 156 -10.44 2.86 -12.78
CA ASP A 156 -10.03 1.46 -12.73
C ASP A 156 -9.27 1.12 -11.42
N ARG A 157 -8.53 2.09 -10.86
CA ARG A 157 -7.82 1.95 -9.57
C ARG A 157 -8.82 1.82 -8.43
N ILE A 158 -9.76 2.78 -8.31
CA ILE A 158 -10.81 2.82 -7.28
C ILE A 158 -11.64 1.53 -7.30
N ARG A 159 -12.06 1.07 -8.48
CA ARG A 159 -12.86 -0.17 -8.63
C ARG A 159 -12.12 -1.48 -8.29
N GLN A 160 -10.80 -1.42 -8.12
CA GLN A 160 -9.97 -2.58 -7.77
C GLN A 160 -9.37 -2.47 -6.36
N GLU A 161 -9.45 -1.29 -5.74
CA GLU A 161 -9.00 -1.07 -4.38
C GLU A 161 -10.05 -1.63 -3.44
N ASN A 162 -9.73 -2.65 -2.66
CA ASN A 162 -10.57 -3.03 -1.53
C ASN A 162 -9.76 -2.71 -0.27
N ASP A 163 -10.32 -1.87 0.58
CA ASP A 163 -9.68 -1.16 1.69
C ASP A 163 -10.07 -1.74 3.06
N TRP A 164 -10.81 -2.86 3.06
CA TRP A 164 -11.18 -3.60 4.25
C TRP A 164 -9.97 -4.00 5.10
N THR A 165 -10.01 -3.65 6.38
CA THR A 165 -9.00 -4.03 7.36
C THR A 165 -9.59 -4.18 8.76
N GLN A 166 -8.75 -4.62 9.70
CA GLN A 166 -9.11 -4.71 11.11
C GLN A 166 -8.42 -3.61 11.93
N ILE A 167 -9.22 -2.88 12.72
CA ILE A 167 -8.72 -1.97 13.77
C ILE A 167 -9.15 -2.46 15.15
N THR A 168 -8.39 -2.10 16.19
CA THR A 168 -8.74 -2.44 17.58
C THR A 168 -9.35 -1.24 18.29
N VAL A 169 -10.66 -1.29 18.54
CA VAL A 169 -11.39 -0.25 19.26
C VAL A 169 -11.97 -0.84 20.55
N ASP A 170 -11.65 -0.23 21.69
CA ASP A 170 -12.05 -0.71 23.03
C ASP A 170 -11.64 -2.17 23.28
N ASN A 171 -10.41 -2.53 22.91
CA ASN A 171 -9.85 -3.89 23.00
C ASN A 171 -10.58 -4.96 22.15
N THR A 172 -11.42 -4.54 21.20
CA THR A 172 -12.13 -5.44 20.29
C THR A 172 -11.62 -5.21 18.86
N SER A 173 -11.25 -6.29 18.17
CA SER A 173 -10.93 -6.23 16.74
C SER A 173 -12.24 -6.09 15.95
N ILE A 174 -12.35 -5.04 15.15
CA ILE A 174 -13.50 -4.78 14.29
C ILE A 174 -13.06 -4.62 12.84
N TRP A 175 -13.87 -5.12 11.92
CA TRP A 175 -13.70 -4.86 10.50
C TRP A 175 -14.19 -3.45 10.17
N VAL A 176 -13.40 -2.77 9.36
CA VAL A 176 -13.69 -1.44 8.83
C VAL A 176 -13.25 -1.36 7.37
N GLU A 177 -13.92 -0.51 6.63
CA GLU A 177 -13.40 0.09 5.39
C GLU A 177 -12.67 1.39 5.79
N GLN A 178 -11.55 1.70 5.18
CA GLN A 178 -10.65 2.78 5.58
C GLN A 178 -10.19 3.61 4.37
N ASP A 179 -10.42 4.92 4.42
CA ASP A 179 -9.79 5.88 3.50
C ASP A 179 -8.26 5.69 3.44
N ASN A 180 -7.77 5.35 2.24
CA ASN A 180 -6.38 5.25 1.80
C ASN A 180 -5.40 4.70 2.85
N THR A 181 -5.21 3.38 2.82
CA THR A 181 -4.32 2.66 3.74
C THR A 181 -2.97 2.26 3.12
N LEU A 182 -2.01 1.89 3.97
CA LEU A 182 -0.78 1.21 3.50
C LEU A 182 -1.08 -0.14 2.82
N SER A 183 -2.24 -0.75 3.07
CA SER A 183 -2.66 -2.01 2.45
C SER A 183 -2.93 -1.86 0.97
N SER A 184 -3.54 -0.74 0.56
CA SER A 184 -3.90 -0.44 -0.82
C SER A 184 -2.80 0.29 -1.61
N ALA A 185 -1.70 0.65 -0.94
CA ALA A 185 -0.56 1.34 -1.53
C ALA A 185 -0.13 0.74 -2.88
N ARG A 186 -0.08 1.58 -3.91
CA ARG A 186 0.29 1.20 -5.28
C ARG A 186 1.65 0.51 -5.29
N ASN A 187 1.66 -0.74 -5.75
CA ASN A 187 2.88 -1.56 -5.75
C ASN A 187 3.81 -1.16 -6.91
N LEU A 188 4.96 -0.59 -6.57
CA LEU A 188 6.01 -0.23 -7.53
C LEU A 188 7.00 -1.37 -7.81
N GLY A 189 6.84 -2.51 -7.14
CA GLY A 189 7.73 -3.67 -7.26
C GLY A 189 9.06 -3.45 -6.55
N ASN A 190 10.10 -4.08 -7.08
CA ASN A 190 11.46 -3.99 -6.53
C ASN A 190 12.23 -2.81 -7.13
N ILE A 191 12.81 -1.97 -6.27
CA ILE A 191 13.63 -0.83 -6.68
C ILE A 191 15.09 -1.23 -6.62
N SER A 192 15.74 -1.37 -7.78
CA SER A 192 17.17 -1.70 -7.86
C SER A 192 17.85 -1.04 -9.07
N GLY A 193 18.94 -0.32 -8.81
CA GLY A 193 19.85 0.28 -9.79
C GLY A 193 19.26 1.49 -10.55
N SER A 194 18.21 1.25 -11.34
CA SER A 194 17.50 2.26 -12.12
C SER A 194 16.46 2.99 -11.27
N ALA A 195 16.18 4.24 -11.65
CA ALA A 195 15.10 5.00 -11.02
C ALA A 195 13.73 4.46 -11.47
N MET A 196 12.85 4.22 -10.51
CA MET A 196 11.42 4.02 -10.72
C MET A 196 10.73 5.38 -10.68
N ASN A 197 9.87 5.65 -11.66
CA ASN A 197 9.20 6.94 -11.78
C ASN A 197 7.69 6.76 -11.81
N VAL A 198 7.00 7.55 -11.01
CA VAL A 198 5.56 7.80 -11.09
C VAL A 198 5.40 9.22 -11.58
N ASN A 199 4.81 9.38 -12.76
CA ASN A 199 4.64 10.69 -13.37
C ASN A 199 3.17 11.11 -13.29
N ASN A 200 2.94 12.41 -13.13
CA ASN A 200 1.62 13.00 -13.14
C ASN A 200 0.66 12.43 -12.07
N GLY A 201 1.20 12.10 -10.88
CA GLY A 201 0.38 11.82 -9.70
C GLY A 201 -0.31 13.09 -9.21
N TYR A 202 -1.32 12.96 -8.37
CA TYR A 202 -2.11 14.07 -7.86
C TYR A 202 -2.38 13.89 -6.37
N VAL A 203 -2.15 14.94 -5.59
CA VAL A 203 -2.71 15.03 -4.24
C VAL A 203 -3.46 16.34 -4.09
N GLY A 204 -4.50 16.33 -3.27
CA GLY A 204 -5.38 17.47 -3.07
C GLY A 204 -6.36 17.25 -1.93
N ARG A 205 -7.43 18.05 -1.89
CA ARG A 205 -8.49 17.93 -0.87
C ARG A 205 -9.25 16.61 -0.97
N SER A 206 -9.60 16.26 -2.20
CA SER A 206 -10.39 15.06 -2.49
C SER A 206 -9.57 13.77 -2.48
N ASP A 207 -8.25 13.89 -2.58
CA ASP A 207 -7.30 12.78 -2.57
C ASP A 207 -6.05 13.24 -1.80
N PRO A 208 -6.09 13.20 -0.47
CA PRO A 208 -5.08 13.81 0.37
C PRO A 208 -3.79 12.98 0.44
N ASN A 209 -3.82 11.70 0.07
CA ASN A 209 -2.72 10.77 0.28
C ASN A 209 -2.58 9.79 -0.87
N ASP A 210 -1.42 9.82 -1.51
CA ASP A 210 -0.97 8.75 -2.38
C ASP A 210 0.01 7.85 -1.63
N TYR A 211 -0.34 6.58 -1.45
CA TYR A 211 0.57 5.58 -0.91
C TYR A 211 1.18 4.70 -2.00
N PHE A 212 2.50 4.52 -1.94
CA PHE A 212 3.24 3.61 -2.82
C PHE A 212 3.98 2.58 -1.98
N ARG A 213 3.83 1.30 -2.31
CA ARG A 213 4.61 0.22 -1.71
C ARG A 213 5.73 -0.20 -2.64
N PHE A 214 6.91 -0.42 -2.09
CA PHE A 214 8.03 -0.95 -2.84
C PHE A 214 8.89 -1.86 -1.98
N TYR A 215 9.67 -2.70 -2.65
CA TYR A 215 10.63 -3.59 -2.01
C TYR A 215 12.04 -3.19 -2.41
N ILE A 216 12.99 -3.40 -1.49
CA ILE A 216 14.41 -3.25 -1.73
C ILE A 216 15.10 -4.59 -1.46
N ASP A 217 15.88 -5.04 -2.43
CA ASP A 217 16.84 -6.13 -2.29
C ASP A 217 18.17 -5.60 -1.74
N GLY A 218 18.60 -6.16 -0.62
CA GLY A 218 19.87 -5.81 0.03
C GLY A 218 19.94 -4.41 0.65
N THR A 219 21.03 -4.17 1.39
CA THR A 219 21.29 -2.86 1.99
C THR A 219 21.92 -1.91 0.96
N GLY A 220 21.46 -0.67 0.91
CA GLY A 220 21.92 0.28 -0.11
C GLY A 220 21.51 1.72 0.14
N SER A 221 22.10 2.64 -0.64
CA SER A 221 21.66 4.03 -0.64
C SER A 221 20.35 4.15 -1.42
N PHE A 222 19.32 4.62 -0.74
CA PHE A 222 18.04 5.01 -1.31
C PHE A 222 17.98 6.53 -1.45
N SER A 223 17.40 6.99 -2.55
CA SER A 223 17.05 8.39 -2.79
C SER A 223 15.66 8.48 -3.37
N LEU A 224 14.89 9.46 -2.90
CA LEU A 224 13.57 9.80 -3.40
C LEU A 224 13.55 11.28 -3.74
N SER A 225 12.83 11.66 -4.81
CA SER A 225 12.54 13.05 -5.14
C SER A 225 11.08 13.23 -5.55
N LEU A 226 10.42 14.27 -5.03
CA LEU A 226 9.10 14.73 -5.43
C LEU A 226 9.24 16.07 -6.15
N THR A 227 8.79 16.15 -7.40
CA THR A 227 9.04 17.30 -8.28
C THR A 227 7.82 17.67 -9.12
N GLY A 228 7.87 18.80 -9.82
CA GLY A 228 6.82 19.19 -10.76
C GLY A 228 5.53 19.73 -10.11
N MET A 229 5.60 20.02 -8.81
CA MET A 229 4.47 20.55 -8.05
C MET A 229 4.21 22.02 -8.39
N THR A 230 2.93 22.40 -8.33
CA THR A 230 2.44 23.78 -8.49
C THR A 230 1.86 24.35 -7.20
N ALA A 231 1.58 23.49 -6.22
CA ALA A 231 1.20 23.84 -4.86
C ALA A 231 1.93 22.93 -3.87
N ASP A 232 1.64 23.08 -2.58
CA ASP A 232 2.40 22.45 -1.50
C ASP A 232 1.99 20.97 -1.29
N ALA A 233 2.97 20.07 -1.40
CA ALA A 233 2.81 18.67 -1.06
C ALA A 233 4.11 18.13 -0.48
N ASP A 234 3.94 17.32 0.54
CA ASP A 234 5.02 16.73 1.30
C ASP A 234 5.18 15.24 0.94
N VAL A 235 6.30 14.66 1.38
CA VAL A 235 6.53 13.22 1.23
C VAL A 235 7.08 12.59 2.52
N GLN A 236 6.58 11.41 2.85
CA GLN A 236 7.09 10.57 3.93
C GLN A 236 7.59 9.24 3.36
N LEU A 237 8.67 8.75 3.94
CA LEU A 237 9.08 7.36 3.81
C LEU A 237 8.71 6.61 5.08
N LEU A 238 8.06 5.45 4.94
CA LEU A 238 7.60 4.61 6.04
C LEU A 238 8.21 3.21 5.94
N ASN A 239 8.40 2.56 7.08
CA ASN A 239 8.84 1.17 7.16
C ASN A 239 7.66 0.18 6.95
N SER A 240 7.94 -1.12 7.05
CA SER A 240 6.93 -2.17 6.90
C SER A 240 5.81 -2.16 7.95
N SER A 241 6.00 -1.47 9.08
CA SER A 241 4.98 -1.30 10.13
C SER A 241 4.24 0.04 10.03
N GLY A 242 4.42 0.79 8.94
CA GLY A 242 3.78 2.09 8.73
C GLY A 242 4.36 3.23 9.57
N SER A 243 5.48 3.02 10.25
CA SER A 243 6.14 4.10 10.99
C SER A 243 6.94 4.98 10.04
N VAL A 244 6.75 6.30 10.14
CA VAL A 244 7.54 7.28 9.39
C VAL A 244 9.00 7.19 9.82
N ILE A 245 9.87 6.88 8.87
CA ILE A 245 11.31 6.75 9.06
C ILE A 245 12.08 7.92 8.43
N ASP A 246 11.49 8.65 7.49
CA ASP A 246 12.03 9.91 6.94
C ASP A 246 10.92 10.78 6.33
N ARG A 247 11.19 12.08 6.09
CA ARG A 247 10.24 13.00 5.46
C ARG A 247 10.91 14.14 4.71
N GLY A 248 10.27 14.64 3.65
CA GLY A 248 10.54 15.93 3.01
C GLY A 248 9.32 16.84 3.17
N THR A 249 9.53 18.06 3.68
CA THR A 249 8.46 19.02 4.01
C THR A 249 8.84 20.46 3.65
N ASN A 250 9.45 20.68 2.48
CA ASN A 250 9.83 22.01 2.01
C ASN A 250 8.61 22.77 1.49
N GLY A 251 8.00 23.60 2.34
CA GLY A 251 6.75 24.28 1.96
C GLY A 251 6.75 25.06 0.64
N GLY A 252 5.56 25.30 0.11
CA GLY A 252 5.31 25.82 -1.23
C GLY A 252 5.54 24.75 -2.32
N SER A 253 5.81 25.16 -3.54
CA SER A 253 6.00 24.23 -4.67
C SER A 253 7.45 23.73 -4.82
N ARG A 254 8.25 23.74 -3.75
CA ARG A 254 9.65 23.33 -3.80
C ARG A 254 9.73 21.81 -3.87
N SER A 255 10.76 21.29 -4.52
CA SER A 255 10.91 19.84 -4.62
C SER A 255 11.27 19.21 -3.28
N GLU A 256 10.68 18.06 -2.99
CA GLU A 256 11.08 17.24 -1.84
C GLU A 256 12.16 16.26 -2.22
N SER A 257 13.02 15.94 -1.25
CA SER A 257 14.00 14.88 -1.41
C SER A 257 14.28 14.17 -0.10
N ILE A 258 14.49 12.86 -0.18
CA ILE A 258 14.91 12.01 0.93
C ILE A 258 16.13 11.23 0.45
N SER A 259 17.17 11.12 1.28
CA SER A 259 18.32 10.26 1.00
C SER A 259 18.81 9.56 2.25
N ARG A 260 18.93 8.24 2.18
CA ARG A 260 19.23 7.39 3.34
C ARG A 260 19.68 6.01 2.95
N THR A 261 20.33 5.31 3.87
CA THR A 261 20.59 3.88 3.71
C THR A 261 19.36 3.08 4.17
N LEU A 262 18.90 2.17 3.31
CA LEU A 262 17.84 1.21 3.62
C LEU A 262 18.41 -0.19 3.59
N SER A 263 18.01 -1.02 4.55
CA SER A 263 18.22 -2.47 4.52
C SER A 263 17.15 -3.13 3.65
N SER A 264 17.36 -4.42 3.32
CA SER A 264 16.35 -5.17 2.57
C SER A 264 15.02 -5.17 3.32
N GLY A 265 13.93 -5.14 2.57
CA GLY A 265 12.60 -5.09 3.14
C GLY A 265 11.59 -4.29 2.32
N THR A 266 10.35 -4.36 2.77
CA THR A 266 9.23 -3.61 2.21
C THR A 266 9.15 -2.24 2.87
N TYR A 267 8.97 -1.21 2.05
CA TYR A 267 8.83 0.17 2.46
C TYR A 267 7.65 0.82 1.75
N TYR A 268 7.25 1.96 2.27
CA TYR A 268 6.17 2.75 1.71
C TYR A 268 6.60 4.20 1.53
N VAL A 269 6.09 4.84 0.49
CA VAL A 269 6.10 6.29 0.33
C VAL A 269 4.68 6.77 0.51
N ARG A 270 4.49 7.83 1.27
CA ARG A 270 3.25 8.60 1.29
C ARG A 270 3.54 9.97 0.72
N VAL A 271 2.95 10.32 -0.40
CA VAL A 271 2.87 11.71 -0.87
C VAL A 271 1.55 12.26 -0.34
N TYR A 272 1.55 13.46 0.24
CA TYR A 272 0.32 14.02 0.81
C TYR A 272 0.23 15.52 0.62
N SER A 273 -0.99 16.02 0.47
CA SER A 273 -1.23 17.46 0.31
C SER A 273 -0.95 18.20 1.61
N PHE A 274 -0.25 19.34 1.53
CA PHE A 274 -0.08 20.23 2.68
C PHE A 274 -1.23 21.23 2.72
N GLY A 275 -1.95 21.27 3.84
CA GLY A 275 -3.10 22.18 4.03
C GLY A 275 -4.23 22.01 3.00
N GLY A 276 -4.38 20.81 2.41
CA GLY A 276 -5.37 20.56 1.36
C GLY A 276 -5.04 21.20 0.01
N ALA A 277 -3.79 21.56 -0.25
CA ALA A 277 -3.39 22.13 -1.54
C ALA A 277 -3.49 21.09 -2.68
N ASN A 278 -4.13 21.46 -3.78
CA ASN A 278 -4.25 20.61 -4.96
C ASN A 278 -3.01 20.78 -5.86
N THR A 279 -2.25 19.71 -6.08
CA THR A 279 -1.10 19.73 -6.97
C THR A 279 -0.90 18.40 -7.66
N ARG A 280 -0.36 18.46 -8.89
CA ARG A 280 0.24 17.29 -9.52
C ARG A 280 1.69 17.15 -9.11
N TYR A 281 2.26 15.97 -9.25
CA TYR A 281 3.67 15.72 -8.96
C TYR A 281 4.27 14.62 -9.85
N ASN A 282 5.59 14.56 -9.83
CA ASN A 282 6.39 13.44 -10.34
C ASN A 282 7.27 12.92 -9.20
N LEU A 283 7.12 11.63 -8.88
CA LEU A 283 7.85 10.94 -7.84
C LEU A 283 8.91 10.03 -8.50
N SER A 284 10.16 10.17 -8.08
CA SER A 284 11.25 9.31 -8.51
C SER A 284 11.88 8.62 -7.30
N LEU A 285 12.03 7.31 -7.37
CA LEU A 285 12.67 6.48 -6.35
C LEU A 285 13.86 5.81 -7.00
N ARG A 286 15.00 5.84 -6.32
CA ARG A 286 16.19 5.13 -6.76
C ARG A 286 16.86 4.47 -5.58
N HIS A 287 17.24 3.21 -5.76
CA HIS A 287 18.06 2.49 -4.81
C HIS A 287 19.32 2.02 -5.53
N ASN A 288 20.46 2.49 -5.05
CA ASN A 288 21.77 1.99 -5.44
C ASN A 288 22.28 1.11 -4.29
N GLY A 289 21.65 -0.04 -4.12
CA GLY A 289 22.23 -1.14 -3.35
C GLY A 289 23.39 -1.75 -4.10
N THR A 290 24.34 -2.28 -3.35
CA THR A 290 25.25 -3.26 -3.92
C THR A 290 24.41 -4.45 -4.39
N ILE A 291 24.49 -4.79 -5.68
CA ILE A 291 23.74 -5.86 -6.38
C ILE A 291 24.20 -7.26 -5.93
N TYR A 292 24.29 -7.44 -4.61
CA TYR A 292 24.73 -8.63 -3.90
C TYR A 292 23.56 -9.32 -3.16
N ASP A 293 22.33 -9.17 -3.62
CA ASP A 293 21.23 -9.95 -3.07
C ASP A 293 20.57 -10.66 -4.25
N ALA A 294 20.58 -11.98 -4.21
CA ALA A 294 19.92 -12.83 -5.19
C ALA A 294 18.46 -13.09 -4.79
N GLY A 295 17.95 -12.38 -3.79
CA GLY A 295 16.59 -12.53 -3.27
C GLY A 295 16.54 -13.62 -2.21
N ASN A 296 15.83 -13.32 -1.12
CA ASN A 296 15.68 -14.20 0.04
C ASN A 296 14.54 -15.25 -0.12
N SER A 297 13.88 -15.30 -1.28
CA SER A 297 12.84 -16.28 -1.60
C SER A 297 12.86 -16.65 -3.09
N MET A 298 12.20 -17.75 -3.47
CA MET A 298 12.09 -18.15 -4.88
C MET A 298 11.40 -17.09 -5.75
N SER A 299 10.45 -16.34 -5.20
CA SER A 299 9.68 -15.31 -5.92
C SER A 299 10.55 -14.13 -6.37
N TYR A 300 11.60 -13.85 -5.60
CA TYR A 300 12.55 -12.76 -5.85
C TYR A 300 13.91 -13.27 -6.34
N ALA A 301 13.99 -14.54 -6.73
CA ALA A 301 15.23 -15.16 -7.16
C ALA A 301 15.86 -14.41 -8.35
N ARG A 302 17.16 -14.16 -8.28
CA ARG A 302 17.93 -13.59 -9.39
C ARG A 302 17.92 -14.51 -10.60
N ASP A 303 17.43 -14.01 -11.72
CA ASP A 303 17.25 -14.79 -12.94
C ASP A 303 18.54 -14.88 -13.76
N PHE A 304 18.98 -16.11 -14.05
CA PHE A 304 20.07 -16.44 -14.96
C PHE A 304 19.59 -16.71 -16.40
N GLY A 305 18.28 -16.65 -16.61
CA GLY A 305 17.58 -16.85 -17.87
C GLY A 305 17.62 -18.31 -18.33
N ASP A 306 17.42 -18.46 -19.63
CA ASP A 306 17.48 -19.75 -20.30
C ASP A 306 18.92 -20.29 -20.33
N VAL A 307 19.07 -21.55 -19.93
CA VAL A 307 20.32 -22.30 -19.96
C VAL A 307 20.12 -23.61 -20.73
N SER A 308 21.11 -23.96 -21.53
CA SER A 308 21.12 -25.15 -22.39
C SER A 308 22.51 -25.78 -22.34
N ARG A 309 22.67 -26.95 -22.97
CA ARG A 309 23.97 -27.64 -23.04
C ARG A 309 25.10 -26.71 -23.51
N GLY A 310 26.16 -26.60 -22.71
CA GLY A 310 27.29 -25.69 -22.92
C GLY A 310 27.16 -24.33 -22.22
N ALA A 311 25.99 -24.00 -21.66
CA ALA A 311 25.80 -22.77 -20.90
C ALA A 311 26.66 -22.76 -19.64
N THR A 312 27.24 -21.59 -19.35
CA THR A 312 27.89 -21.29 -18.08
C THR A 312 27.37 -19.95 -17.55
N ARG A 313 27.24 -19.84 -16.23
CA ARG A 313 26.91 -18.62 -15.49
C ARG A 313 27.79 -18.58 -14.27
N ASN A 314 28.24 -17.39 -13.88
CA ASN A 314 28.96 -17.23 -12.63
C ASN A 314 28.66 -15.87 -12.03
N ILE A 315 28.72 -15.81 -10.70
CA ILE A 315 28.55 -14.57 -9.96
C ILE A 315 29.29 -14.64 -8.63
N THR A 316 29.80 -13.51 -8.17
CA THR A 316 30.26 -13.35 -6.79
C THR A 316 29.19 -12.63 -5.99
N ASN A 317 28.85 -13.17 -4.84
CA ASN A 317 27.84 -12.61 -3.96
C ASN A 317 28.21 -12.79 -2.48
N ARG A 318 27.36 -12.36 -1.52
CA ARG A 318 27.59 -12.46 -0.08
C ARG A 318 26.29 -12.72 0.66
N ILE A 319 26.31 -13.76 1.50
CA ILE A 319 25.27 -14.10 2.46
C ILE A 319 25.73 -13.82 3.90
N GLY A 320 24.77 -13.71 4.82
CA GLY A 320 25.04 -13.42 6.21
C GLY A 320 23.82 -13.34 7.12
N ARG A 321 24.01 -12.81 8.33
CA ARG A 321 22.96 -12.72 9.36
C ARG A 321 21.77 -11.83 8.95
N SER A 322 22.04 -10.83 8.11
CA SER A 322 21.04 -9.91 7.57
C SER A 322 20.52 -10.32 6.19
N ASP A 323 21.17 -11.31 5.57
CA ASP A 323 20.87 -11.78 4.21
C ASP A 323 21.06 -13.30 4.17
N THR A 324 20.02 -13.99 4.60
CA THR A 324 20.11 -15.40 4.98
C THR A 324 19.93 -16.35 3.80
N ASN A 325 19.52 -15.84 2.64
CA ASN A 325 19.26 -16.67 1.47
C ASN A 325 19.53 -15.87 0.20
N ASP A 326 20.22 -16.52 -0.73
CA ASP A 326 20.38 -16.07 -2.09
C ASP A 326 19.79 -17.11 -3.03
N TYR A 327 18.71 -16.77 -3.75
CA TYR A 327 18.09 -17.66 -4.73
C TYR A 327 18.45 -17.29 -6.17
N TYR A 328 18.91 -18.25 -6.97
CA TYR A 328 19.18 -18.05 -8.39
C TYR A 328 18.26 -18.92 -9.23
N ARG A 329 17.42 -18.30 -10.05
CA ARG A 329 16.50 -18.99 -10.94
C ARG A 329 17.14 -19.19 -12.31
N PHE A 330 16.86 -20.33 -12.95
CA PHE A 330 17.18 -20.54 -14.36
C PHE A 330 16.15 -21.47 -15.01
N TYR A 331 15.96 -21.35 -16.32
CA TYR A 331 15.14 -22.26 -17.10
C TYR A 331 16.03 -23.17 -17.96
N LEU A 332 15.97 -24.49 -17.72
CA LEU A 332 16.69 -25.47 -18.50
C LEU A 332 15.88 -25.81 -19.77
N THR A 333 16.42 -25.54 -20.95
CA THR A 333 15.66 -25.67 -22.21
C THR A 333 15.67 -27.08 -22.81
N SER A 334 16.63 -27.91 -22.44
CA SER A 334 16.75 -29.31 -22.89
C SER A 334 17.35 -30.17 -21.77
N THR A 335 17.04 -31.47 -21.77
CA THR A 335 17.61 -32.40 -20.78
C THR A 335 19.14 -32.31 -20.79
N GLY A 336 19.75 -32.13 -19.61
CA GLY A 336 21.19 -31.94 -19.49
C GLY A 336 21.69 -32.15 -18.08
N THR A 337 23.01 -32.30 -17.92
CA THR A 337 23.64 -32.38 -16.59
C THR A 337 23.90 -30.97 -16.08
N VAL A 338 23.12 -30.52 -15.11
CA VAL A 338 23.31 -29.23 -14.45
C VAL A 338 24.27 -29.42 -13.29
N SER A 339 25.36 -28.65 -13.27
CA SER A 339 26.29 -28.55 -12.16
C SER A 339 26.26 -27.14 -11.59
N VAL A 340 25.96 -27.02 -10.29
CA VAL A 340 26.02 -25.76 -9.54
C VAL A 340 27.02 -25.93 -8.41
N GLY A 341 27.88 -24.95 -8.19
CA GLY A 341 28.80 -24.94 -7.06
C GLY A 341 29.00 -23.56 -6.49
N ILE A 342 29.37 -23.50 -5.21
CA ILE A 342 29.80 -22.30 -4.51
C ILE A 342 31.23 -22.47 -4.02
N SER A 343 32.02 -21.40 -4.12
CA SER A 343 33.45 -21.40 -3.79
C SER A 343 33.90 -20.05 -3.25
N ARG A 344 35.19 -19.92 -2.92
CA ARG A 344 35.81 -18.66 -2.42
C ARG A 344 35.17 -18.13 -1.14
N MET A 345 34.70 -19.04 -0.30
CA MET A 345 34.08 -18.73 0.98
C MET A 345 35.16 -18.49 2.04
N SER A 346 34.84 -17.63 3.01
CA SER A 346 35.65 -17.31 4.19
C SER A 346 35.03 -17.84 5.47
N ALA A 347 33.75 -18.17 5.44
CA ALA A 347 33.01 -18.87 6.48
C ALA A 347 32.06 -19.87 5.81
N ASP A 348 31.33 -20.62 6.63
CA ASP A 348 30.50 -21.74 6.20
C ASP A 348 29.19 -21.28 5.54
N ALA A 349 28.90 -21.83 4.36
CA ALA A 349 27.68 -21.62 3.61
C ALA A 349 27.33 -22.89 2.83
N ASP A 350 26.04 -23.17 2.76
CA ASP A 350 25.50 -24.38 2.17
C ASP A 350 24.84 -24.08 0.83
N LEU A 351 24.74 -25.12 -0.01
CA LEU A 351 24.12 -25.06 -1.33
C LEU A 351 22.95 -26.04 -1.43
N GLU A 352 21.82 -25.56 -1.95
CA GLU A 352 20.65 -26.36 -2.34
C GLU A 352 20.35 -26.19 -3.84
N LEU A 353 19.87 -27.27 -4.47
CA LEU A 353 19.25 -27.27 -5.78
C LEU A 353 17.78 -27.68 -5.63
N ARG A 354 16.88 -26.92 -6.25
CA ARG A 354 15.43 -27.04 -6.09
C ARG A 354 14.73 -26.92 -7.45
N SER A 355 13.59 -27.58 -7.61
CA SER A 355 12.63 -27.31 -8.70
C SER A 355 11.60 -26.28 -8.23
N ALA A 356 10.70 -25.87 -9.12
CA ALA A 356 9.50 -25.11 -8.74
C ALA A 356 8.58 -25.86 -7.75
N THR A 357 8.67 -27.19 -7.68
CA THR A 357 7.78 -28.04 -6.87
C THR A 357 8.43 -28.61 -5.61
N GLY A 358 9.74 -28.45 -5.41
CA GLY A 358 10.39 -28.96 -4.21
C GLY A 358 11.91 -29.06 -4.26
N TRP A 359 12.47 -29.66 -3.22
CA TRP A 359 13.90 -29.91 -3.05
C TRP A 359 14.41 -31.02 -3.99
N ILE A 360 15.63 -30.86 -4.54
CA ILE A 360 16.28 -31.86 -5.40
C ILE A 360 17.53 -32.45 -4.73
N ALA A 361 18.42 -31.59 -4.24
CA ALA A 361 19.68 -31.97 -3.64
C ALA A 361 20.27 -30.84 -2.78
N SER A 362 21.18 -31.18 -1.88
CA SER A 362 22.00 -30.21 -1.15
C SER A 362 23.47 -30.67 -1.07
N SER A 363 24.35 -29.72 -0.76
CA SER A 363 25.73 -29.92 -0.37
C SER A 363 25.99 -29.00 0.82
N THR A 364 26.46 -29.57 1.93
CA THR A 364 26.63 -28.87 3.21
C THR A 364 28.00 -29.16 3.84
N ARG A 365 29.08 -28.91 3.08
CA ARG A 365 30.44 -29.23 3.51
C ARG A 365 30.91 -28.20 4.51
N ALA A 366 31.25 -28.66 5.71
CA ALA A 366 31.63 -27.78 6.81
C ALA A 366 32.80 -26.82 6.47
N GLY A 367 32.75 -25.64 7.10
CA GLY A 367 33.78 -24.60 7.00
C GLY A 367 33.79 -23.92 5.64
N SER A 368 34.95 -23.47 5.16
CA SER A 368 35.07 -22.76 3.88
C SER A 368 35.27 -23.68 2.66
N ALA A 369 34.94 -24.97 2.79
CA ALA A 369 35.12 -25.94 1.71
C ALA A 369 34.10 -25.65 0.58
N PRO A 370 34.46 -25.77 -0.71
CA PRO A 370 33.49 -25.55 -1.78
C PRO A 370 32.37 -26.60 -1.81
N ASP A 371 31.13 -26.15 -1.93
CA ASP A 371 29.96 -26.99 -2.12
C ASP A 371 29.59 -27.13 -3.59
N SER A 372 29.14 -28.31 -3.99
CA SER A 372 28.80 -28.57 -5.38
C SER A 372 27.76 -29.66 -5.54
N ILE A 373 26.83 -29.45 -6.46
CA ILE A 373 25.75 -30.37 -6.80
C ILE A 373 25.79 -30.59 -8.32
N SER A 374 25.66 -31.84 -8.75
CA SER A 374 25.51 -32.19 -10.16
C SER A 374 24.35 -33.17 -10.37
N ARG A 375 23.39 -32.81 -11.22
CA ARG A 375 22.18 -33.61 -11.50
C ARG A 375 21.81 -33.54 -12.97
N THR A 376 21.42 -34.68 -13.54
CA THR A 376 20.74 -34.72 -14.84
C THR A 376 19.28 -34.34 -14.64
N LEU A 377 18.85 -33.27 -15.30
CA LEU A 377 17.54 -32.68 -15.13
C LEU A 377 16.83 -32.61 -16.49
N SER A 378 15.51 -32.82 -16.48
CA SER A 378 14.63 -32.57 -17.63
C SER A 378 14.38 -31.06 -17.79
N PRO A 379 13.87 -30.59 -18.95
CA PRO A 379 13.54 -29.19 -19.15
C PRO A 379 12.59 -28.66 -18.07
N GLY A 380 12.80 -27.42 -17.64
CA GLY A 380 11.99 -26.80 -16.60
C GLY A 380 12.71 -25.69 -15.82
N THR A 381 11.98 -25.06 -14.91
CA THR A 381 12.50 -24.01 -14.02
C THR A 381 13.10 -24.60 -12.76
N TYR A 382 14.32 -24.16 -12.44
CA TYR A 382 15.08 -24.60 -11.27
C TYR A 382 15.66 -23.41 -10.52
N TYR A 383 16.03 -23.68 -9.27
CA TYR A 383 16.60 -22.69 -8.36
C TYR A 383 17.84 -23.27 -7.67
N ALA A 384 18.93 -22.51 -7.65
CA ALA A 384 20.02 -22.72 -6.70
C ALA A 384 19.80 -21.80 -5.51
N ARG A 385 19.93 -22.32 -4.28
CA ARG A 385 19.83 -21.53 -3.06
C ARG A 385 21.14 -21.62 -2.31
N VAL A 386 21.71 -20.47 -1.96
CA VAL A 386 22.90 -20.36 -1.10
C VAL A 386 22.46 -19.76 0.23
N TYR A 387 22.87 -20.34 1.36
CA TYR A 387 22.46 -19.87 2.68
C TYR A 387 23.57 -20.10 3.72
N PRO A 388 23.67 -19.28 4.79
CA PRO A 388 24.74 -19.42 5.77
C PRO A 388 24.51 -20.62 6.67
N HIS A 389 25.57 -21.32 7.03
CA HIS A 389 25.51 -22.26 8.13
C HIS A 389 25.51 -21.49 9.46
N GLY A 390 24.40 -21.57 10.20
CA GLY A 390 24.20 -20.84 11.45
C GLY A 390 24.13 -19.32 11.25
N SER A 391 25.07 -18.59 11.86
CA SER A 391 25.15 -17.11 11.78
C SER A 391 26.38 -16.60 11.02
N ALA A 392 26.98 -17.48 10.22
CA ALA A 392 28.13 -17.16 9.38
C ALA A 392 27.82 -16.00 8.43
N ASN A 393 28.85 -15.19 8.13
CA ASN A 393 28.80 -14.18 7.08
C ASN A 393 29.94 -14.47 6.12
N THR A 394 29.66 -14.66 4.84
CA THR A 394 30.72 -14.92 3.86
C THR A 394 30.32 -14.43 2.48
N SER A 395 31.32 -13.93 1.75
CA SER A 395 31.22 -13.87 0.29
C SER A 395 31.38 -15.28 -0.29
N TYR A 396 30.85 -15.50 -1.48
CA TYR A 396 31.02 -16.72 -2.25
C TYR A 396 31.00 -16.40 -3.73
N ARG A 397 31.52 -17.32 -4.55
CA ARG A 397 31.35 -17.34 -5.99
C ARG A 397 30.48 -18.53 -6.35
N LEU A 398 29.33 -18.29 -6.94
CA LEU A 398 28.49 -19.32 -7.52
C LEU A 398 28.86 -19.51 -9.00
N ASP A 399 29.03 -20.77 -9.39
CA ASP A 399 29.26 -21.19 -10.76
C ASP A 399 28.17 -22.20 -11.15
N LEU A 400 27.47 -21.95 -12.24
CA LEU A 400 26.48 -22.84 -12.85
C LEU A 400 26.94 -23.23 -14.25
N SER A 401 26.81 -24.51 -14.58
CA SER A 401 27.10 -25.03 -15.91
C SER A 401 26.14 -26.15 -16.31
N VAL A 402 25.92 -26.31 -17.61
CA VAL A 402 25.09 -27.39 -18.17
C VAL A 402 25.93 -28.17 -19.19
N ARG A 403 26.00 -29.49 -19.05
CA ARG A 403 26.78 -30.39 -19.92
C ARG A 403 25.95 -31.43 -20.64
#